data_AF-T0U3F0-F1
#
_entry.id   AF-T0U3F0-F1
#
_cell.length_a   1.000
_cell.length_b   1.000
_cell.length_c   1.000
_cell.angle_alpha   90.00
_cell.angle_beta   90.00
_cell.angle_gamma   90.00
#
_symmetry.space_group_name_H-M   'P 1'
#
loop_
_entity.id
_entity.type
_entity.pdbx_description
1 polymer ?
#
loop_
_entity_poly.entity_id
_entity_poly.type
_entity_poly.pdbx_seq_one_letter_code
_entity_poly.pdbx_strand_id
1 'polypeptide(L)'
;MGEHHLILSEYGPGQEPLKFHFPERNRIIAGLCQAVIVAEARLRSGSLITCERAMEEGRDVFAIPGNILDGKSAGCHHLIQEGAKLVTSGQDILDELKYEL
;
A
#
# COMPACT_ATOMS: atom_id res chain seq x y z
N MET A 1 -19.57 7.66 -6.59
CA MET A 1 -18.44 6.94 -7.23
C MET A 1 -18.76 6.52 -8.66
N GLY A 2 -19.89 5.85 -8.95
CA GLY A 2 -20.15 5.26 -10.28
C GLY A 2 -20.25 6.22 -11.49
N GLU A 3 -20.48 7.53 -11.30
CA GLU A 3 -20.60 8.47 -12.43
C GLU A 3 -19.25 9.05 -12.90
N HIS A 4 -18.22 9.06 -12.04
CA HIS A 4 -16.91 9.70 -12.33
C HIS A 4 -15.69 8.88 -11.88
N HIS A 5 -15.89 7.72 -11.25
CA HIS A 5 -14.84 6.84 -10.76
C HIS A 5 -15.17 5.37 -11.07
N LEU A 6 -14.17 4.52 -10.99
CA LEU A 6 -14.28 3.10 -11.27
C LEU A 6 -14.22 2.27 -9.97
N ILE A 7 -15.07 1.24 -9.90
CA ILE A 7 -15.02 0.21 -8.86
C ILE A 7 -14.73 -1.12 -9.55
N LEU A 8 -13.75 -1.86 -9.05
CA LEU A 8 -13.36 -3.18 -9.53
C LEU A 8 -13.57 -4.22 -8.44
N SER A 9 -14.07 -5.39 -8.81
CA SER A 9 -14.26 -6.55 -7.94
C SER A 9 -14.10 -7.82 -8.76
N GLU A 10 -13.43 -8.84 -8.19
CA GLU A 10 -13.41 -10.20 -8.73
C GLU A 10 -14.61 -11.03 -8.25
N TYR A 11 -15.39 -10.50 -7.30
CA TYR A 11 -16.52 -11.15 -6.67
C TYR A 11 -17.84 -10.75 -7.31
N GLY A 12 -18.68 -11.74 -7.62
CA GLY A 12 -19.97 -11.55 -8.27
C GLY A 12 -21.06 -10.99 -7.35
N PRO A 13 -22.22 -10.59 -7.90
CA PRO A 13 -23.34 -10.07 -7.12
C PRO A 13 -23.77 -11.03 -6.00
N GLY A 14 -23.95 -10.49 -4.79
CA GLY A 14 -24.41 -11.26 -3.62
C GLY A 14 -23.32 -12.06 -2.89
N GLN A 15 -22.06 -11.98 -3.31
CA GLN A 15 -20.97 -12.60 -2.55
C GLN A 15 -20.62 -11.76 -1.31
N GLU A 16 -20.58 -12.41 -0.16
CA GLU A 16 -20.22 -11.80 1.12
C GLU A 16 -18.71 -11.49 1.22
N PRO A 17 -18.28 -10.47 1.98
CA PRO A 17 -16.87 -10.14 2.17
C PRO A 17 -16.21 -11.11 3.17
N LEU A 18 -15.77 -12.27 2.68
CA LEU A 18 -15.07 -13.27 3.47
C LEU A 18 -13.67 -12.79 3.87
N LYS A 19 -13.15 -13.27 5.01
CA LYS A 19 -11.84 -12.83 5.54
C LYS A 19 -10.68 -12.98 4.55
N PHE A 20 -10.72 -14.00 3.69
CA PHE A 20 -9.69 -14.23 2.68
C PHE A 20 -9.84 -13.33 1.45
N HIS A 21 -11.00 -12.71 1.22
CA HIS A 21 -11.19 -11.75 0.12
C HIS A 21 -10.33 -10.49 0.26
N PHE A 22 -10.02 -10.09 1.50
CA PHE A 22 -9.22 -8.89 1.77
C PHE A 22 -7.77 -9.01 1.30
N PRO A 23 -6.98 -10.02 1.71
CA PRO A 23 -5.64 -10.21 1.18
C PRO A 23 -5.63 -10.50 -0.33
N GLU A 24 -6.62 -11.26 -0.84
CA GLU A 24 -6.75 -11.50 -2.28
C GLU A 24 -6.94 -10.20 -3.06
N ARG A 25 -7.83 -9.31 -2.63
CA ARG A 25 -8.08 -8.05 -3.34
C ARG A 25 -6.87 -7.12 -3.26
N ASN A 26 -6.13 -7.11 -2.15
CA ASN A 26 -4.98 -6.22 -1.98
C ASN A 26 -3.89 -6.42 -3.05
N ARG A 27 -3.75 -7.62 -3.62
CA ARG A 27 -2.84 -7.85 -4.75
C ARG A 27 -3.24 -7.02 -5.99
N ILE A 28 -4.53 -6.77 -6.20
CA ILE A 28 -5.02 -5.92 -7.30
C ILE A 28 -4.63 -4.46 -7.04
N ILE A 29 -4.75 -4.01 -5.78
CA ILE A 29 -4.40 -2.63 -5.40
C ILE A 29 -2.92 -2.38 -5.66
N ALA A 30 -2.03 -3.24 -5.17
CA ALA A 30 -0.60 -3.12 -5.45
C ALA A 30 -0.32 -3.29 -6.95
N GLY A 31 -0.97 -4.28 -7.58
CA GLY A 31 -0.80 -4.65 -8.98
C GLY A 31 -1.11 -3.55 -10.00
N LEU A 32 -2.14 -2.74 -9.72
CA LEU A 32 -2.59 -1.66 -10.61
C LEU A 32 -1.76 -0.37 -10.46
N CYS A 33 -0.99 -0.22 -9.39
CA CYS A 33 -0.26 1.00 -9.08
C CYS A 33 1.23 0.87 -9.41
N GLN A 34 1.86 1.93 -9.92
CA GLN A 34 3.32 1.97 -10.10
C GLN A 34 4.05 1.93 -8.75
N ALA A 35 3.45 2.54 -7.73
CA ALA A 35 3.97 2.57 -6.38
C ALA A 35 2.85 2.49 -5.33
N VAL A 36 3.20 2.06 -4.11
CA VAL A 36 2.29 1.99 -2.96
C VAL A 36 2.76 2.94 -1.88
N ILE A 37 1.82 3.74 -1.34
CA ILE A 37 2.09 4.64 -0.21
C ILE A 37 1.43 4.06 1.03
N VAL A 38 2.18 3.99 2.14
CA VAL A 38 1.68 3.48 3.42
C VAL A 38 1.88 4.48 4.55
N ALA A 39 0.81 4.69 5.31
CA ALA A 39 0.80 5.45 6.54
C ALA A 39 0.19 4.60 7.66
N GLU A 40 0.70 4.73 8.88
CA GLU A 40 0.19 4.05 10.08
C GLU A 40 -0.03 2.53 9.93
N ALA A 41 1.00 1.80 9.47
CA ALA A 41 1.00 0.34 9.46
C ALA A 41 1.64 -0.26 10.72
N ARG A 42 0.96 -1.23 11.33
CA ARG A 42 1.52 -2.07 12.40
C ARG A 42 2.25 -3.29 11.81
N LEU A 43 3.16 -3.90 12.58
CA LEU A 43 3.94 -5.10 12.19
C LEU A 43 3.10 -6.33 11.81
N ARG A 44 1.82 -6.41 12.22
CA ARG A 44 0.91 -7.51 11.87
C ARG A 44 -0.38 -6.95 11.27
N SER A 45 -0.24 -6.14 10.22
CA SER A 45 -1.36 -5.47 9.55
C SER A 45 -1.48 -5.90 8.09
N GLY A 46 -2.70 -5.89 7.55
CA GLY A 46 -2.93 -6.18 6.13
C GLY A 46 -2.24 -5.17 5.20
N SER A 47 -2.04 -3.93 5.65
CA SER A 47 -1.30 -2.90 4.92
C SER A 47 0.18 -3.29 4.75
N LEU A 48 0.81 -3.83 5.80
CA LEU A 48 2.20 -4.29 5.73
C LEU A 48 2.37 -5.41 4.71
N ILE A 49 1.51 -6.44 4.75
CA ILE A 49 1.51 -7.56 3.81
C ILE A 49 1.39 -7.06 2.36
N THR A 50 0.56 -6.05 2.14
CA THR A 50 0.38 -5.45 0.80
C THR A 50 1.64 -4.75 0.31
N CYS A 51 2.36 -4.06 1.21
CA CYS A 51 3.59 -3.36 0.89
C CYS A 51 4.77 -4.32 0.66
N GLU A 52 4.92 -5.34 1.52
CA GLU A 52 5.90 -6.41 1.33
C GLU A 52 5.70 -7.06 -0.04
N ARG A 53 4.45 -7.38 -0.39
CA ARG A 53 4.13 -7.93 -1.70
C ARG A 53 4.45 -6.97 -2.85
N ALA A 54 4.19 -5.68 -2.68
CA ALA A 54 4.55 -4.67 -3.68
C ALA A 54 6.07 -4.61 -3.90
N MET A 55 6.87 -4.68 -2.84
CA MET A 55 8.34 -4.72 -2.92
C MET A 55 8.84 -6.00 -3.61
N GLU A 56 8.26 -7.17 -3.28
CA GLU A 56 8.56 -8.45 -3.96
C GLU A 56 8.29 -8.39 -5.48
N GLU A 57 7.26 -7.65 -5.89
CA GLU A 57 6.89 -7.45 -7.30
C GLU A 57 7.71 -6.34 -7.99
N GLY A 58 8.70 -5.76 -7.29
CA GLY A 58 9.56 -4.71 -7.82
C GLY A 58 8.88 -3.35 -7.95
N ARG A 59 7.82 -3.09 -7.16
CA ARG A 59 7.13 -1.80 -7.10
C ARG A 59 7.71 -0.93 -6.01
N ASP A 60 7.74 0.37 -6.25
CA ASP A 60 8.18 1.32 -5.24
C ASP A 60 7.20 1.35 -4.06
N VAL A 61 7.75 1.35 -2.85
CA VAL A 61 6.98 1.54 -1.62
C VAL A 61 7.48 2.78 -0.89
N PHE A 62 6.55 3.68 -0.62
CA PHE A 62 6.78 4.90 0.13
C PHE A 62 6.13 4.79 1.51
N ALA A 63 6.91 4.97 2.56
CA ALA A 63 6.44 4.84 3.93
C ALA A 63 6.51 6.18 4.66
N ILE A 64 5.37 6.60 5.23
CA ILE A 64 5.28 7.79 6.06
C ILE A 64 5.70 7.41 7.49
N PRO A 65 6.74 8.05 8.06
CA PRO A 65 7.17 7.77 9.42
C PRO A 65 6.15 8.33 10.42
N GLY A 66 6.10 7.73 11.61
CA GLY A 66 5.28 8.25 12.71
C GLY A 66 5.93 8.05 14.07
N ASN A 67 5.16 8.31 15.13
CA ASN A 67 5.60 8.17 16.51
C ASN A 67 6.02 6.72 16.81
N ILE A 68 7.20 6.52 17.41
CA ILE A 68 7.70 5.20 17.80
C ILE A 68 7.00 4.62 19.04
N LEU A 69 6.30 5.45 19.82
CA LEU A 69 5.73 5.07 21.12
C LEU A 69 4.34 4.44 21.04
N ASP A 70 3.52 4.80 20.04
CA ASP A 70 2.14 4.33 19.93
C ASP A 70 1.99 3.01 19.14
N GLY A 71 3.09 2.54 18.55
CA GLY A 71 3.16 1.31 17.77
C GLY A 71 2.38 1.32 16.45
N LYS A 72 1.76 2.44 16.06
CA LYS A 72 0.94 2.54 14.83
C LYS A 72 1.79 2.55 13.58
N SER A 73 3.01 3.06 13.65
CA SER A 73 3.93 3.18 12.50
C SER A 73 5.07 2.18 12.51
N ALA A 74 5.03 1.18 13.40
CA ALA A 74 6.10 0.19 13.52
C ALA A 74 6.34 -0.60 12.22
N GLY A 75 5.28 -0.88 11.46
CA GLY A 75 5.37 -1.48 10.12
C GLY A 75 5.92 -0.50 9.08
N CYS A 76 5.59 0.79 9.14
CA CYS A 76 6.21 1.80 8.28
C CYS A 76 7.72 1.89 8.54
N HIS A 77 8.15 1.90 9.81
CA HIS A 77 9.57 1.91 10.17
C HIS A 77 10.29 0.63 9.74
N HIS A 78 9.64 -0.52 9.87
CA HIS A 78 10.17 -1.79 9.35
C HIS A 78 10.36 -1.74 7.83
N LEU A 79 9.36 -1.30 7.07
CA LEU A 79 9.48 -1.16 5.62
C LEU A 79 10.64 -0.23 5.22
N ILE A 80 10.84 0.89 5.94
CA ILE A 80 11.97 1.79 5.70
C ILE A 80 13.31 1.07 5.91
N GLN A 81 13.40 0.22 6.94
CA GLN A 81 14.60 -0.59 7.19
C GLN A 81 14.84 -1.63 6.10
N GLU A 82 13.77 -2.18 5.50
CA GLU A 82 13.84 -3.13 4.38
C GLU A 82 14.04 -2.45 3.01
N GLY A 83 14.15 -1.12 2.97
CA GLY A 83 14.48 -0.37 1.76
C GLY A 83 13.31 0.40 1.12
N ALA A 84 12.13 0.41 1.74
CA ALA A 84 11.08 1.35 1.35
C ALA A 84 11.56 2.80 1.56
N LYS A 85 11.12 3.71 0.69
CA LYS A 85 11.54 5.10 0.77
C LYS A 85 10.73 5.85 1.82
N LEU A 86 11.44 6.49 2.77
CA LEU A 86 10.83 7.41 3.72
C LEU A 86 10.33 8.66 2.97
N VAL A 87 9.07 9.02 3.18
CA VAL A 87 8.47 10.24 2.63
C VAL A 87 7.75 11.06 3.70
N THR A 88 7.77 12.37 3.54
CA THR A 88 7.16 13.36 4.44
C THR A 88 6.18 14.28 3.71
N SER A 89 6.24 14.32 2.38
CA SER A 89 5.37 15.14 1.55
C SER A 89 4.98 14.41 0.26
N GLY A 90 3.95 14.94 -0.43
CA GLY A 90 3.61 14.48 -1.77
C GLY A 90 4.73 14.74 -2.79
N GLN A 91 5.54 15.79 -2.58
CA GLN A 91 6.65 16.12 -3.47
C GLN A 91 7.72 15.02 -3.47
N ASP A 92 8.02 14.45 -2.30
CA ASP A 92 8.99 13.35 -2.17
C ASP A 92 8.61 12.13 -3.02
N ILE A 93 7.31 11.93 -3.28
CA ILE A 93 6.80 10.85 -4.13
C ILE A 93 6.91 11.27 -5.61
N LEU A 94 6.49 12.49 -5.94
CA LEU A 94 6.52 13.01 -7.31
C LEU A 94 7.95 13.14 -7.88
N ASP A 95 8.94 13.43 -7.04
CA ASP A 95 10.34 13.53 -7.44
C ASP A 95 10.95 12.16 -7.80
N GLU A 96 10.37 11.08 -7.26
CA GLU A 96 10.85 9.71 -7.46
C GLU A 96 10.12 8.98 -8.58
N LEU A 97 8.82 9.25 -8.72
CA LEU A 97 8.03 8.70 -9.81
C LEU A 97 8.53 9.28 -11.14
N LYS A 98 9.30 8.47 -11.85
CA LYS A 98 9.69 8.78 -13.23
C LYS A 98 8.51 8.48 -14.14
N TYR A 99 7.79 9.51 -14.56
CA TYR A 99 6.84 9.39 -15.65
C TYR A 99 7.62 9.19 -16.96
N GLU A 100 7.68 7.95 -17.45
CA GLU A 100 7.97 7.74 -18.86
C GLU A 100 6.71 8.13 -19.64
N LEU A 101 6.82 9.21 -20.42
CA LEU A 101 5.83 9.65 -21.40
C LEU A 101 5.96 8.85 -22.70
#